data_AF-A0A3N5YBW5-F1
#
_entry.id   AF-A0A3N5YBW5-F1
#
_cell.length_a   1.000
_cell.length_b   1.000
_cell.length_c   1.000
_cell.angle_alpha   90.00
_cell.angle_beta   90.00
_cell.angle_gamma   90.00
#
_symmetry.space_group_name_H-M   'P 1'
#
loop_
_entity.id
_entity.type
_entity.pdbx_description
1 polymer ?
#
loop_
_entity_poly.entity_id
_entity_poly.type
_entity_poly.pdbx_seq_one_letter_code
_entity_poly.pdbx_strand_id
1 'polypeptide(L)'
;MSWLYSAAISVFLLGLAPGVLTQMLLRGKYRRGLPERFGGVAPWEGPAAPIWLHAVSVGEVMAAAPLARLLASRHPDVPLIASTTTETGRAVAEQRVAAARFVSFPLDFRWAAERAVA
;
A
#
# COMPACT_ATOMS: atom_id res chain seq x y z
N MET A 1 0.31 23.65 -9.90
CA MET A 1 0.75 22.51 -10.74
C MET A 1 0.17 21.17 -10.28
N SER A 2 0.02 20.89 -8.97
CA SER A 2 -0.61 19.66 -8.48
C SER A 2 -2.10 19.51 -8.79
N TRP A 3 -2.86 20.61 -8.91
CA TRP A 3 -4.30 20.57 -9.17
C TRP A 3 -4.66 20.01 -10.55
N LEU A 4 -3.88 20.30 -11.60
CA LEU A 4 -4.06 19.73 -12.94
C LEU A 4 -3.83 18.23 -12.94
N TYR A 5 -2.79 17.79 -12.23
CA TYR A 5 -2.46 16.38 -12.06
C TYR A 5 -3.58 15.64 -11.31
N SER A 6 -4.06 16.20 -10.19
CA SER A 6 -5.20 15.63 -9.46
C SER A 6 -6.48 15.61 -10.29
N ALA A 7 -6.73 16.62 -11.12
CA ALA A 7 -7.87 16.64 -12.04
C ALA A 7 -7.75 15.53 -13.09
N ALA A 8 -6.58 15.34 -13.70
CA ALA A 8 -6.32 14.27 -14.66
C ALA A 8 -6.52 12.87 -14.05
N ILE A 9 -5.99 12.64 -12.84
CA ILE A 9 -6.22 11.40 -12.08
C ILE A 9 -7.70 11.20 -11.81
N SER A 10 -8.42 12.25 -11.40
CA SER A 10 -9.84 12.16 -11.08
C SER A 10 -10.67 11.76 -12.30
N VAL A 11 -10.40 12.36 -13.46
CA VAL A 11 -11.07 12.02 -14.73
C VAL A 11 -10.76 10.56 -15.12
N PHE A 12 -9.50 10.14 -15.00
CA PHE A 12 -9.10 8.77 -15.29
C PHE A 12 -9.79 7.76 -14.36
N LEU A 13 -9.81 8.02 -13.05
CA LEU A 13 -10.48 7.17 -12.07
C LEU A 13 -12.00 7.14 -12.29
N LEU A 14 -12.63 8.26 -12.66
CA LEU A 14 -14.05 8.32 -12.97
C LEU A 14 -14.39 7.43 -14.19
N GLY A 15 -13.52 7.43 -15.21
CA GLY A 15 -13.64 6.53 -16.37
C GLY A 15 -13.51 5.05 -15.99
N LEU A 16 -12.63 4.71 -15.04
CA LEU A 16 -12.45 3.34 -14.54
C LEU A 16 -13.51 2.92 -13.49
N ALA A 17 -14.20 3.87 -12.86
CA ALA A 17 -15.09 3.64 -11.73
C ALA A 17 -16.18 2.60 -12.01
N PRO A 18 -16.87 2.58 -13.17
CA PRO A 18 -17.88 1.55 -13.45
C PRO A 18 -17.30 0.14 -13.40
N GLY A 19 -16.12 -0.07 -13.98
CA GLY A 19 -15.44 -1.36 -13.99
C GLY A 19 -14.96 -1.78 -12.61
N VAL A 20 -14.31 -0.87 -11.89
CA VAL A 20 -13.83 -1.10 -10.52
C VAL A 20 -15.00 -1.39 -9.57
N LEU A 21 -16.06 -0.59 -9.64
CA LEU A 21 -17.26 -0.76 -8.81
C LEU A 21 -17.97 -2.07 -9.12
N THR A 22 -18.05 -2.47 -10.39
CA THR A 22 -18.57 -3.78 -10.79
C THR A 22 -17.73 -4.92 -10.19
N GLN A 23 -16.40 -4.82 -10.23
CA GLN A 23 -15.52 -5.83 -9.61
C GLN A 23 -15.64 -5.83 -8.07
N MET A 24 -15.82 -4.68 -7.44
CA MET A 24 -16.03 -4.55 -5.98
C MET A 24 -17.38 -5.12 -5.54
N LEU A 25 -18.44 -4.85 -6.28
CA LEU A 25 -19.80 -5.28 -5.93
C LEU A 25 -20.02 -6.76 -6.22
N LEU A 26 -19.62 -7.22 -7.42
CA LEU A 26 -19.92 -8.58 -7.87
C LEU A 26 -18.86 -9.62 -7.50
N ARG A 27 -17.59 -9.22 -7.38
CA ARG A 27 -16.47 -10.15 -7.14
C ARG A 27 -15.79 -9.94 -5.79
N GLY A 28 -16.21 -8.92 -5.02
CA GLY A 28 -15.59 -8.57 -3.73
C GLY A 28 -14.17 -8.03 -3.82
N LYS A 29 -13.58 -7.93 -5.02
CA LYS A 29 -12.22 -7.45 -5.24
C LYS A 29 -12.07 -5.99 -4.84
N TYR A 30 -10.90 -5.59 -4.37
CA TYR A 30 -10.57 -4.20 -4.01
C TYR A 30 -11.30 -3.65 -2.77
N ARG A 31 -12.05 -4.49 -2.05
CA ARG A 31 -12.67 -4.10 -0.77
C ARG A 31 -11.66 -4.05 0.36
N ARG A 32 -10.66 -4.94 0.33
CA ARG A 32 -9.62 -4.99 1.36
C ARG A 32 -8.71 -3.77 1.26
N GLY A 33 -8.58 -3.04 2.37
CA GLY A 33 -7.70 -1.88 2.45
C GLY A 33 -8.21 -0.61 1.77
N LEU A 34 -9.51 -0.52 1.47
CA LEU A 34 -10.11 0.70 0.92
C LEU A 34 -9.85 1.94 1.80
N PRO A 35 -9.95 1.88 3.14
CA PRO A 35 -9.58 3.02 3.98
C PRO A 35 -8.10 3.40 3.82
N GLU A 36 -7.20 2.42 3.80
CA GLU A 36 -5.75 2.61 3.63
C GLU A 36 -5.43 3.34 2.31
N ARG A 37 -6.15 2.99 1.23
CA ARG A 37 -6.02 3.66 -0.09
C ARG A 37 -6.36 5.14 -0.06
N PHE A 38 -7.21 5.57 0.86
CA PHE A 38 -7.56 6.97 1.06
C PHE A 38 -6.78 7.61 2.23
N GLY A 39 -5.63 7.04 2.59
CA GLY A 39 -4.77 7.53 3.66
C GLY A 39 -5.26 7.18 5.07
N GLY A 40 -6.20 6.25 5.21
CA GLY A 40 -6.64 5.70 6.50
C GLY A 40 -5.68 4.66 7.05
N VAL A 41 -4.37 4.96 7.02
CA VAL A 41 -3.34 4.16 7.68
C VAL A 41 -3.17 4.71 9.10
N ALA A 42 -3.25 3.85 10.11
CA ALA A 42 -3.03 4.30 11.49
C ALA A 42 -1.59 4.82 11.63
N PRO A 43 -1.35 5.92 12.37
CA PRO A 43 0.00 6.39 12.66
C PRO A 43 0.86 5.29 13.27
N TRP A 44 2.17 5.39 13.07
CA TRP A 44 3.11 4.50 13.73
C TRP A 44 3.47 5.05 15.11
N GLU A 45 3.17 4.29 16.17
CA GLU A 45 3.41 4.69 17.56
C GLU A 45 4.64 4.02 18.19
N GLY A 46 5.43 3.28 17.39
CA GLY A 46 6.61 2.59 17.88
C GLY A 46 7.79 3.54 18.16
N PRO A 47 8.79 3.08 18.93
CA PRO A 47 9.90 3.91 19.39
C PRO A 47 10.85 4.38 18.27
N ALA A 48 10.86 3.67 17.14
CA ALA A 48 11.66 4.00 15.96
C ALA A 48 10.77 4.24 14.74
N ALA A 49 11.20 5.18 13.88
CA ALA A 49 10.55 5.42 12.60
C ALA A 49 10.66 4.17 11.71
N PRO A 50 9.53 3.69 11.14
CA PRO A 50 9.52 2.45 10.37
C PRO A 50 10.16 2.63 8.99
N ILE A 51 10.74 1.55 8.47
CA ILE A 51 11.11 1.46 7.06
C ILE A 51 9.88 1.05 6.26
N TRP A 52 9.48 1.89 5.30
CA TRP A 52 8.39 1.58 4.38
C TRP A 52 8.91 0.89 3.12
N LEU A 53 8.51 -0.36 2.91
CA LEU A 53 8.77 -1.15 1.72
C LEU A 53 7.51 -1.22 0.84
N HIS A 54 7.56 -0.71 -0.39
CA HIS A 54 6.45 -0.83 -1.35
C HIS A 54 6.79 -1.84 -2.45
N ALA A 55 5.82 -2.70 -2.76
CA ALA A 55 5.88 -3.63 -3.89
C ALA A 55 4.51 -3.67 -4.58
N VAL A 56 4.42 -3.18 -5.82
CA VAL A 56 3.17 -3.04 -6.57
C VAL A 56 2.64 -4.38 -7.07
N SER A 57 3.53 -5.37 -7.26
CA SER A 57 3.22 -6.67 -7.86
C SER A 57 3.73 -7.87 -7.04
N VAL A 58 3.22 -9.06 -7.34
CA VAL A 58 3.70 -10.32 -6.74
C VAL A 58 5.19 -10.55 -7.03
N GLY A 59 5.65 -10.26 -8.25
CA GLY A 59 7.06 -10.41 -8.62
C GLY A 59 7.97 -9.52 -7.78
N GLU A 60 7.56 -8.27 -7.56
CA GLU A 60 8.29 -7.34 -6.70
C GLU A 60 8.28 -7.75 -5.23
N VAL A 61 7.15 -8.24 -4.71
CA VAL A 61 7.09 -8.79 -3.34
C VAL A 61 8.11 -9.92 -3.17
N MET A 62 8.18 -10.83 -4.15
CA MET A 62 9.14 -11.94 -4.13
C MET A 62 10.59 -11.46 -4.19
N ALA A 63 10.87 -10.44 -5.01
CA ALA A 63 12.18 -9.82 -5.12
C ALA A 63 12.57 -9.05 -3.84
N ALA A 64 11.60 -8.44 -3.15
CA ALA A 64 11.82 -7.64 -1.96
C ALA A 64 11.90 -8.47 -0.66
N ALA A 65 11.39 -9.71 -0.65
CA ALA A 65 11.38 -10.57 0.52
C ALA A 65 12.79 -10.87 1.11
N PRO A 66 13.85 -11.15 0.31
CA PRO A 66 15.21 -11.27 0.83
C PRO A 66 15.72 -9.98 1.47
N LEU A 67 15.44 -8.82 0.85
CA LEU A 67 15.83 -7.51 1.37
C LEU A 67 15.14 -7.23 2.71
N ALA A 68 13.83 -7.47 2.80
CA ALA A 68 13.08 -7.28 4.03
C ALA A 68 13.63 -8.14 5.18
N ARG A 69 14.01 -9.39 4.90
CA ARG A 69 14.65 -10.27 5.90
C ARG A 69 16.01 -9.75 6.33
N LEU A 70 16.83 -9.26 5.40
CA LEU A 70 18.12 -8.67 5.73
C LEU A 70 17.95 -7.44 6.62
N LEU A 71 17.02 -6.54 6.27
CA LEU A 71 16.74 -5.34 7.05
C LEU A 71 16.26 -5.68 8.46
N ALA A 72 15.29 -6.59 8.60
CA ALA A 72 14.80 -7.04 9.90
C ALA A 72 15.90 -7.68 10.75
N SER A 73 16.83 -8.41 10.14
CA SER A 73 17.95 -9.04 10.85
C SER A 73 19.04 -8.05 11.29
N ARG A 74 19.31 -7.02 10.50
CA ARG A 74 20.36 -6.02 10.79
C ARG A 74 19.87 -4.89 11.69
N HIS A 75 18.59 -4.58 11.63
CA HIS A 75 17.95 -3.51 12.40
C HIS A 75 16.71 -4.05 13.10
N PRO A 76 16.85 -4.94 14.10
CA PRO A 76 15.70 -5.54 14.80
C PRO A 76 14.84 -4.48 15.52
N ASP A 77 15.44 -3.36 15.90
CA ASP A 77 14.73 -2.24 16.56
C ASP A 77 13.98 -1.34 15.56
N VAL A 78 14.20 -1.51 14.25
CA VAL A 78 13.57 -0.69 13.21
C VAL A 78 12.46 -1.51 12.52
N PRO A 79 11.19 -1.19 12.77
CA PRO A 79 10.06 -1.93 12.24
C PRO A 79 9.92 -1.73 10.72
N LEU A 80 9.50 -2.77 10.01
CA LEU A 80 9.12 -2.66 8.58
C LEU A 80 7.61 -2.53 8.42
N ILE A 81 7.19 -1.61 7.54
CA ILE A 81 5.83 -1.55 7.00
C ILE A 81 5.92 -1.98 5.53
N ALA A 82 5.14 -3.00 5.15
CA ALA A 82 5.05 -3.45 3.77
C ALA A 82 3.74 -2.98 3.14
N SER A 83 3.82 -2.37 1.97
CA SER A 83 2.64 -1.93 1.22
C SER A 83 2.53 -2.60 -0.14
N THR A 84 1.30 -2.91 -0.53
CA THR A 84 1.00 -3.57 -1.81
C THR A 84 -0.23 -2.95 -2.46
N THR A 85 -0.36 -3.12 -3.77
CA THR A 85 -1.48 -2.53 -4.54
C THR A 85 -2.59 -3.54 -4.82
N THR A 86 -2.32 -4.83 -4.81
CA THR A 86 -3.29 -5.88 -5.14
C THR A 86 -3.50 -6.84 -3.98
N GLU A 87 -4.70 -7.44 -3.88
CA GLU A 87 -4.99 -8.45 -2.84
C GLU A 87 -4.07 -9.67 -2.95
N THR A 88 -3.74 -10.08 -4.18
CA THR A 88 -2.78 -11.16 -4.43
C THR A 88 -1.38 -10.78 -3.97
N GLY A 89 -0.92 -9.55 -4.28
CA GLY A 89 0.35 -9.04 -3.78
C GLY A 89 0.39 -9.02 -2.26
N ARG A 90 -0.69 -8.56 -1.62
CA ARG A 90 -0.83 -8.54 -0.15
C ARG A 90 -0.75 -9.94 0.45
N ALA A 91 -1.47 -10.92 -0.12
CA ALA A 91 -1.44 -12.28 0.36
C ALA A 91 -0.03 -12.89 0.27
N VAL A 92 0.70 -12.64 -0.82
CA VAL A 92 2.09 -13.09 -0.96
C VAL A 92 3.02 -12.36 0.02
N ALA A 93 2.80 -11.06 0.24
CA ALA A 93 3.60 -10.28 1.17
C ALA A 93 3.43 -10.78 2.61
N GLU A 94 2.19 -11.02 3.04
CA GLU A 94 1.85 -11.60 4.35
C GLU A 94 2.52 -12.97 4.59
N GLN A 95 2.80 -13.73 3.52
CA GLN A 95 3.49 -15.03 3.61
C GLN A 95 5.02 -14.94 3.54
N ARG A 96 5.58 -13.92 2.90
CA ARG A 96 7.00 -13.92 2.47
C ARG A 96 7.84 -12.79 3.05
N VAL A 97 7.21 -11.71 3.50
CA VAL A 97 7.88 -10.49 3.96
C VAL A 97 7.79 -10.41 5.48
N ALA A 98 8.93 -10.25 6.14
CA ALA A 98 8.97 -9.99 7.58
C ALA A 98 8.70 -8.50 7.85
N ALA A 99 7.43 -8.14 7.95
CA ALA A 99 6.98 -6.78 8.24
C ALA A 99 6.09 -6.76 9.49
N ALA A 100 6.17 -5.68 10.27
CA ALA A 100 5.34 -5.46 11.44
C ALA A 100 3.89 -5.09 11.06
N ARG A 101 3.69 -4.51 9.87
CA ARG A 101 2.38 -4.13 9.36
C ARG A 101 2.31 -4.27 7.85
N PHE A 102 1.15 -4.71 7.37
CA PHE A 102 0.81 -4.75 5.93
C PHE A 102 -0.29 -3.74 5.64
N VAL A 103 -0.08 -2.88 4.66
CA VAL A 103 -1.05 -1.84 4.24
C VAL A 103 -1.27 -1.86 2.73
N SER A 104 -2.42 -1.38 2.29
CA SER A 104 -2.64 -1.06 0.88
C SER A 104 -2.02 0.28 0.56
N PHE A 105 -1.34 0.38 -0.57
CA PHE A 105 -0.71 1.62 -0.98
C PHE A 105 -1.79 2.72 -1.18
N PRO A 106 -1.57 3.95 -0.68
CA PRO A 106 -2.49 5.06 -0.89
C PRO A 106 -2.64 5.37 -2.37
N LEU A 107 -3.80 5.90 -2.76
CA LEU A 107 -3.97 6.47 -4.08
C LEU A 107 -3.03 7.66 -4.24
N ASP A 108 -2.63 7.92 -5.49
CA ASP A 108 -1.66 8.96 -5.86
C ASP A 108 -2.26 10.39 -5.82
N PHE A 109 -3.07 10.63 -4.79
CA PHE A 109 -3.51 11.95 -4.39
C PHE A 109 -2.62 12.44 -3.26
N ARG A 110 -2.16 13.70 -3.37
CA ARG A 110 -1.32 14.34 -2.35
C ARG A 110 -1.86 14.14 -0.92
N TRP A 111 -3.16 14.38 -0.72
CA TRP A 111 -3.79 14.26 0.60
C TRP A 111 -3.82 12.82 1.12
N ALA A 112 -3.91 11.81 0.25
CA ALA A 112 -3.91 10.41 0.66
C ALA A 112 -2.50 9.96 1.04
N ALA A 113 -1.51 10.37 0.25
CA ALA A 113 -0.09 10.12 0.54
C ALA A 113 0.37 10.80 1.84
N GLU A 114 0.06 12.08 2.02
CA GLU A 114 0.40 12.83 3.24
C GLU A 114 -0.23 12.19 4.48
N ARG A 115 -1.50 11.79 4.42
CA ARG A 115 -2.18 11.11 5.53
C ARG A 115 -1.63 9.72 5.82
N ALA A 116 -1.14 9.02 4.81
CA ALA A 116 -0.64 7.66 4.98
C ALA A 116 0.75 7.62 5.63
N VAL A 117 1.56 8.68 5.45
CA VAL A 117 2.94 8.80 5.96
C VAL A 117 3.01 9.59 7.28
N ALA A 118 1.92 10.29 7.64
CA ALA A 118 1.78 11.01 8.91
C ALA A 118 1.75 10.05 10.12
#